data_AF-A0A7R9TDN1-F1
#
_entry.id   AF-A0A7R9TDN1-F1
#
_cell.length_a   1.000
_cell.length_b   1.000
_cell.length_c   1.000
_cell.angle_alpha   90.00
_cell.angle_beta   90.00
_cell.angle_gamma   90.00
#
_symmetry.space_group_name_H-M   'P 1'
#
loop_
_entity.id
_entity.type
_entity.pdbx_description
1 polymer ?
#
loop_
_entity_poly.entity_id
_entity_poly.type
_entity_poly.pdbx_seq_one_letter_code
_entity_poly.pdbx_strand_id
1 'polypeptide(L)'
;FPPAAAAAAAASANGDQWRALADLCAALGPGRDDAFDDASDALEAAGAGAGLSRDAIAEILRNAQRDELGALPREKHAPRGYAPAQLRATLQFEVPGIVQLGAKVEYLAKLEVSFAGRDAYPFEIPTMRFTHPALRFEEAAAVNRALHAFAATKCGSPHVRDVLEWCEGDDVPEAVERAREAARAEVLGASGGGGGGETGGGHLARTLSKLRFSDKAADDEEERAEARRKQLMEINAREEAAAAAAAAERPSS
;
A
#
# COMPACT_ATOMS: atom_id res chain seq x y z
N PHE A 1 19.35 -10.07 18.34
CA PHE A 1 19.64 -9.20 17.18
C PHE A 1 19.63 -7.76 17.64
N PRO A 2 20.58 -6.89 17.23
CA PRO A 2 20.54 -5.49 17.62
C PRO A 2 19.30 -4.82 17.00
N PRO A 3 18.57 -3.99 17.75
CA PRO A 3 17.30 -3.40 17.32
C PRO A 3 17.43 -2.56 16.04
N ALA A 4 18.60 -1.96 15.80
CA ALA A 4 18.91 -1.24 14.56
C ALA A 4 18.97 -2.15 13.32
N ALA A 5 19.48 -3.39 13.46
CA ALA A 5 19.52 -4.35 12.35
C ALA A 5 18.13 -4.92 12.05
N ALA A 6 17.31 -5.11 13.09
CA ALA A 6 15.91 -5.52 12.92
C ALA A 6 15.07 -4.41 12.25
N ALA A 7 15.25 -3.15 12.65
CA ALA A 7 14.60 -2.00 12.03
C ALA A 7 15.06 -1.79 10.57
N ALA A 8 16.35 -1.96 10.29
CA ALA A 8 16.88 -1.87 8.93
C ALA A 8 16.37 -3.01 8.04
N ALA A 9 16.28 -4.24 8.55
CA ALA A 9 15.72 -5.38 7.83
C ALA A 9 14.21 -5.22 7.60
N ALA A 10 13.46 -4.70 8.57
CA ALA A 10 12.03 -4.39 8.42
C ALA A 10 11.82 -3.27 7.39
N ALA A 11 12.65 -2.23 7.42
CA ALA A 11 12.61 -1.15 6.43
C ALA A 11 12.99 -1.63 5.02
N SER A 12 13.98 -2.53 4.88
CA SER A 12 14.33 -3.12 3.59
C SER A 12 13.22 -4.01 3.06
N ALA A 13 12.65 -4.87 3.92
CA ALA A 13 11.53 -5.73 3.55
C ALA A 13 10.29 -4.92 3.13
N ASN A 14 10.00 -3.83 3.82
CA ASN A 14 8.94 -2.90 3.44
C ASN A 14 9.26 -2.23 2.09
N GLY A 15 10.49 -1.76 1.89
CA GLY A 15 10.94 -1.21 0.60
C GLY A 15 10.80 -2.20 -0.56
N ASP A 16 11.11 -3.47 -0.34
CA ASP A 16 11.00 -4.53 -1.33
C ASP A 16 9.53 -4.87 -1.64
N GLN A 17 8.64 -4.83 -0.64
CA GLN A 17 7.20 -5.00 -0.82
C GLN A 17 6.60 -3.90 -1.70
N TRP A 18 6.96 -2.63 -1.47
CA TRP A 18 6.48 -1.52 -2.29
C TRP A 18 7.01 -1.55 -3.73
N ARG A 19 8.25 -2.02 -3.94
CA ARG A 19 8.79 -2.23 -5.30
C ARG A 19 8.02 -3.34 -6.02
N ALA A 20 7.83 -4.49 -5.38
CA ALA A 20 7.09 -5.59 -5.96
C ALA A 20 5.64 -5.20 -6.30
N LEU A 21 4.99 -4.40 -5.44
CA LEU A 21 3.67 -3.85 -5.73
C LEU A 21 3.69 -2.92 -6.95
N ALA A 22 4.67 -2.04 -7.05
CA ALA A 22 4.80 -1.15 -8.21
C ALA A 22 4.96 -1.93 -9.52
N ASP A 23 5.77 -2.99 -9.52
CA ASP A 23 5.95 -3.85 -10.70
C ASP A 23 4.65 -4.57 -11.09
N LEU A 24 3.91 -5.10 -10.11
CA LEU A 24 2.61 -5.76 -10.33
C LEU A 24 1.55 -4.78 -10.85
N CYS A 25 1.51 -3.57 -10.28
CA CYS A 25 0.59 -2.51 -10.69
C CYS A 25 0.90 -1.98 -12.09
N ALA A 26 2.18 -1.87 -12.44
CA ALA A 26 2.61 -1.48 -13.79
C ALA A 26 2.16 -2.49 -14.86
N ALA A 27 2.09 -3.77 -14.51
CA ALA A 27 1.65 -4.84 -15.42
C ALA A 27 0.14 -4.83 -15.70
N LEU A 28 -0.66 -3.98 -15.04
CA LEU A 28 -2.10 -3.87 -15.28
C LEU A 28 -2.42 -3.02 -16.53
N GLY A 29 -1.48 -2.22 -17.00
CA GLY A 29 -1.65 -1.35 -18.15
C GLY A 29 -1.21 -1.96 -19.47
N PRO A 30 -1.43 -1.21 -20.58
CA PRO A 30 -0.85 -1.56 -21.87
C PRO A 30 0.66 -1.75 -21.77
N GLY A 31 1.18 -2.68 -22.57
CA GLY A 31 2.62 -2.83 -22.74
C GLY A 31 3.22 -1.57 -23.35
N ARG A 32 4.50 -1.29 -23.05
CA ARG A 32 5.17 -0.09 -23.58
C ARG A 32 5.18 -0.04 -25.10
N ASP A 33 5.36 -1.19 -25.76
CA ASP A 33 5.36 -1.26 -27.22
C ASP A 33 3.97 -0.97 -27.79
N ASP A 34 2.93 -1.62 -27.26
CA ASP A 34 1.53 -1.36 -27.64
C ASP A 34 1.15 0.11 -27.43
N ALA A 35 1.58 0.71 -26.30
CA ALA A 35 1.32 2.12 -26.01
C ALA A 35 1.99 3.08 -27.01
N PHE A 36 3.18 2.73 -27.54
CA PHE A 36 3.82 3.53 -28.59
C PHE A 36 3.14 3.36 -29.95
N ASP A 37 2.63 2.17 -30.25
CA ASP A 37 1.88 1.92 -31.48
C ASP A 37 0.55 2.70 -31.43
N ASP A 38 -0.19 2.63 -30.33
CA ASP A 38 -1.41 3.43 -30.10
C ASP A 38 -1.12 4.95 -30.16
N ALA A 39 0.00 5.39 -29.59
CA ALA A 39 0.41 6.79 -29.65
C ALA A 39 0.74 7.23 -31.08
N SER A 40 1.39 6.37 -31.86
CA SER A 40 1.70 6.63 -33.27
C SER A 40 0.41 6.79 -34.07
N ASP A 41 -0.54 5.87 -33.91
CA ASP A 41 -1.84 5.91 -34.60
C ASP A 41 -2.63 7.17 -34.24
N ALA A 42 -2.65 7.54 -32.95
CA ALA A 42 -3.34 8.74 -32.49
C ALA A 42 -2.69 10.04 -33.01
N LEU A 43 -1.35 10.11 -33.06
CA LEU A 43 -0.62 11.26 -33.58
C LEU A 43 -0.77 11.38 -35.10
N GLU A 44 -0.78 10.26 -35.81
CA GLU A 44 -1.04 10.25 -37.24
C GLU A 44 -2.47 10.74 -37.53
N ALA A 45 -3.47 10.25 -36.79
CA ALA A 45 -4.85 10.71 -36.89
C ALA A 45 -5.01 12.21 -36.56
N ALA A 46 -4.17 12.74 -35.65
CA ALA A 46 -4.09 14.16 -35.32
C ALA A 46 -3.33 15.00 -36.37
N GLY A 47 -2.75 14.38 -37.40
CA GLY A 47 -2.06 15.06 -38.50
C GLY A 47 -0.58 15.36 -38.24
N ALA A 48 0.05 14.71 -37.26
CA ALA A 48 1.49 14.85 -37.00
C ALA A 48 2.39 14.20 -38.07
N GLY A 49 1.78 13.43 -38.99
CA GLY A 49 2.46 12.70 -40.07
C GLY A 49 2.75 11.25 -39.71
N ALA A 50 2.85 10.40 -40.73
CA ALA A 50 3.09 8.97 -40.57
C ALA A 50 4.58 8.67 -40.28
N GLY A 51 4.84 7.58 -39.55
CA GLY A 51 6.17 7.02 -39.35
C GLY A 51 7.07 7.82 -38.39
N LEU A 52 6.48 8.48 -37.39
CA LEU A 52 7.25 9.14 -36.33
C LEU A 52 8.07 8.11 -35.55
N SER A 53 9.33 8.46 -35.26
CA SER A 53 10.16 7.66 -34.35
C SER A 53 9.62 7.72 -32.92
N ARG A 54 9.90 6.71 -32.09
CA ARG A 54 9.52 6.69 -30.67
C ARG A 54 10.04 7.92 -29.90
N ASP A 55 11.23 8.40 -30.22
CA ASP A 55 11.80 9.59 -29.58
C ASP A 55 11.02 10.86 -29.93
N ALA A 56 10.58 10.98 -31.19
CA ALA A 56 9.75 12.10 -31.62
C ALA A 56 8.35 12.06 -30.97
N ILE A 57 7.73 10.87 -30.91
CA ILE A 57 6.47 10.65 -30.20
C ILE A 57 6.63 11.04 -28.72
N ALA A 58 7.66 10.54 -28.05
CA ALA A 58 7.94 10.85 -26.65
C ALA A 58 8.16 12.35 -26.40
N GLU A 59 8.82 13.07 -27.33
CA GLU A 59 9.02 14.51 -27.21
C GLU A 59 7.70 15.29 -27.32
N ILE A 60 6.81 14.90 -28.24
CA ILE A 60 5.48 15.50 -28.38
C ILE A 60 4.66 15.27 -27.10
N LEU A 61 4.61 14.02 -26.62
CA LEU A 61 3.85 13.64 -25.43
C LEU A 61 4.39 14.27 -24.14
N ARG A 62 5.70 14.57 -24.07
CA ARG A 62 6.33 15.24 -22.92
C ARG A 62 5.71 16.60 -22.60
N ASN A 63 5.25 17.33 -23.62
CA ASN A 63 4.56 18.60 -23.39
C ASN A 63 3.17 18.37 -22.79
N ALA A 64 2.40 17.41 -23.34
CA ALA A 64 1.10 17.03 -22.80
C ALA A 64 1.19 16.56 -21.32
N GLN A 65 2.22 15.79 -20.99
CA GLN A 65 2.52 15.37 -19.61
C GLN A 65 2.74 16.57 -18.67
N ARG A 66 3.50 17.58 -19.12
CA ARG A 66 3.75 18.79 -18.31
C ARG A 66 2.48 19.62 -18.12
N ASP A 67 1.71 19.77 -19.19
CA ASP A 67 0.48 20.54 -19.18
C ASP A 67 -0.55 19.91 -18.23
N GLU A 68 -0.69 18.59 -18.25
CA GLU A 68 -1.59 17.89 -17.34
C GLU A 68 -1.16 18.03 -15.88
N LEU A 69 0.12 17.84 -15.55
CA LEU A 69 0.59 18.08 -14.18
C LEU A 69 0.43 19.54 -13.76
N GLY A 70 0.57 20.48 -14.70
CA GLY A 70 0.35 21.91 -14.48
C GLY A 70 -1.11 22.30 -14.26
N ALA A 71 -2.05 21.49 -14.76
CA ALA A 71 -3.49 21.69 -14.60
C ALA A 71 -4.04 21.13 -13.27
N LEU A 72 -3.24 20.38 -12.52
CA LEU A 72 -3.66 19.83 -11.22
C LEU A 72 -3.88 20.94 -10.17
N PRO A 73 -4.84 20.77 -9.23
CA PRO A 73 -5.17 21.79 -8.24
C PRO A 73 -3.98 22.10 -7.32
N ARG A 74 -3.52 23.37 -7.34
CA ARG A 74 -2.33 23.80 -6.60
C ARG A 74 -2.45 23.61 -5.09
N GLU A 75 -3.64 23.79 -4.54
CA GLU A 75 -3.94 23.59 -3.12
C GLU A 75 -3.73 22.14 -2.65
N LYS A 76 -3.80 21.17 -3.57
CA LYS A 76 -3.64 19.75 -3.25
C LYS A 76 -2.19 19.28 -3.35
N HIS A 77 -1.24 20.11 -3.76
CA HIS A 77 0.16 19.67 -3.80
C HIS A 77 0.74 19.55 -2.40
N ALA A 78 1.40 18.42 -2.14
CA ALA A 78 2.26 18.29 -1.00
C ALA A 78 3.33 19.40 -1.01
N PRO A 79 3.80 19.88 0.16
CA PRO A 79 4.93 20.81 0.20
C PRO A 79 6.14 20.25 -0.57
N ARG A 80 6.59 20.99 -1.60
CA ARG A 80 7.66 20.58 -2.54
C ARG A 80 7.38 19.29 -3.35
N GLY A 81 6.13 18.86 -3.41
CA GLY A 81 5.71 17.68 -4.15
C GLY A 81 5.58 17.90 -5.66
N TYR A 82 5.59 19.15 -6.14
CA TYR A 82 5.46 19.46 -7.56
C TYR A 82 6.80 19.70 -8.22
N ALA A 83 7.19 18.81 -9.15
CA ALA A 83 8.43 18.91 -9.91
C ALA A 83 8.16 18.62 -11.40
N PRO A 84 7.57 19.58 -12.15
CA PRO A 84 7.19 19.38 -13.56
C PRO A 84 8.41 19.16 -14.48
N ALA A 85 9.56 19.75 -14.14
CA ALA A 85 10.82 19.49 -14.84
C ALA A 85 11.26 18.02 -14.73
N GLN A 86 10.85 17.33 -13.65
CA GLN A 86 11.10 15.92 -13.40
C GLN A 86 9.90 15.04 -13.74
N LEU A 87 8.82 15.62 -14.31
CA LEU A 87 7.58 14.94 -14.66
C LEU A 87 6.95 14.20 -13.47
N ARG A 88 6.95 14.84 -12.30
CA ARG A 88 6.49 14.27 -11.03
C ARG A 88 5.60 15.24 -10.26
N ALA A 89 4.59 14.67 -9.61
CA ALA A 89 3.74 15.37 -8.66
C ALA A 89 3.43 14.48 -7.45
N THR A 90 3.41 15.07 -6.26
CA THR A 90 2.85 14.47 -5.04
C THR A 90 1.69 15.32 -4.59
N LEU A 91 0.53 14.69 -4.46
CA LEU A 91 -0.72 15.29 -4.03
C LEU A 91 -1.06 14.83 -2.62
N GLN A 92 -1.66 15.71 -1.84
CA GLN A 92 -2.15 15.52 -0.48
C GLN A 92 -3.60 15.97 -0.37
N PHE A 93 -4.47 15.09 0.08
CA PHE A 93 -5.91 15.34 0.17
C PHE A 93 -6.55 14.46 1.25
N GLU A 94 -7.76 14.82 1.63
CA GLU A 94 -8.58 14.03 2.54
C GLU A 94 -9.33 12.95 1.76
N VAL A 95 -9.43 11.75 2.35
CA VAL A 95 -10.22 10.64 1.80
C VAL A 95 -11.43 10.43 2.72
N PRO A 96 -12.67 10.52 2.20
CA PRO A 96 -13.87 10.24 2.97
C PRO A 96 -13.82 8.85 3.63
N GLY A 97 -14.40 8.70 4.82
CA GLY A 97 -14.61 7.38 5.44
C GLY A 97 -13.39 6.69 6.07
N ILE A 98 -12.15 7.14 5.84
CA ILE A 98 -10.98 6.63 6.56
C ILE A 98 -10.84 7.38 7.89
N VAL A 99 -11.39 6.79 8.96
CA VAL A 99 -11.44 7.39 10.30
C VAL A 99 -10.04 7.60 10.88
N GLN A 100 -9.76 8.84 11.29
CA GLN A 100 -8.53 9.25 11.96
C GLN A 100 -8.43 8.66 13.37
N LEU A 101 -7.37 7.92 13.66
CA LEU A 101 -7.05 7.49 15.02
C LEU A 101 -6.18 8.57 15.71
N GLY A 102 -6.82 9.45 16.49
CA GLY A 102 -6.15 10.39 17.40
C GLY A 102 -6.41 11.87 17.12
N ALA A 103 -6.48 12.67 18.19
CA ALA A 103 -7.09 14.00 18.20
C ALA A 103 -6.22 15.18 17.72
N LYS A 104 -5.15 14.99 16.93
CA LYS A 104 -4.21 16.12 16.69
C LYS A 104 -3.43 16.18 15.37
N VAL A 105 -3.60 15.26 14.43
CA VAL A 105 -2.93 15.35 13.13
C VAL A 105 -3.92 14.97 12.04
N GLU A 106 -4.25 15.91 11.16
CA GLU A 106 -4.91 15.63 9.88
C GLU A 106 -3.94 14.77 9.06
N TYR A 107 -4.17 13.45 9.07
CA TYR A 107 -3.39 12.54 8.25
C TYR A 107 -3.96 12.55 6.83
N LEU A 108 -3.40 13.40 5.98
CA LEU A 108 -3.76 13.45 4.57
C LEU A 108 -3.27 12.20 3.84
N ALA A 109 -4.09 11.67 2.92
CA ALA A 109 -3.64 10.72 1.94
C ALA A 109 -2.57 11.35 1.05
N LYS A 110 -1.69 10.52 0.49
CA LYS A 110 -0.69 10.94 -0.48
C LYS A 110 -0.82 10.13 -1.74
N LEU A 111 -0.93 10.82 -2.87
CA LEU A 111 -0.82 10.24 -4.20
C LEU A 111 0.44 10.77 -4.88
N GLU A 112 1.42 9.90 -5.08
CA GLU A 112 2.60 10.20 -5.88
C GLU A 112 2.34 9.77 -7.33
N VAL A 113 2.62 10.65 -8.29
CA VAL A 113 2.50 10.40 -9.73
C VAL A 113 3.81 10.76 -10.41
N SER A 114 4.31 9.87 -11.26
CA SER A 114 5.57 10.03 -12.00
C SER A 114 5.45 9.48 -13.41
N PHE A 115 5.76 10.30 -14.41
CA PHE A 115 5.92 9.86 -15.80
C PHE A 115 7.36 9.46 -16.14
N ALA A 116 8.28 9.51 -15.18
CA ALA A 116 9.66 9.09 -15.42
C ALA A 116 9.71 7.63 -15.93
N GLY A 117 10.22 7.42 -17.14
CA GLY A 117 10.27 6.11 -17.81
C GLY A 117 8.95 5.66 -18.43
N ARG A 118 7.92 6.52 -18.45
CA ARG A 118 6.59 6.29 -19.04
C ARG A 118 6.36 7.26 -20.19
N ASP A 119 7.23 7.16 -21.19
CA ASP A 119 7.33 8.15 -22.27
C ASP A 119 6.10 8.15 -23.19
N ALA A 120 5.35 7.04 -23.22
CA ALA A 120 4.14 6.87 -24.04
C ALA A 120 2.85 7.30 -23.32
N TYR A 121 2.92 7.84 -22.09
CA TYR A 121 1.74 8.44 -21.45
C TYR A 121 1.12 9.53 -22.35
N PRO A 122 -0.21 9.55 -22.59
CA PRO A 122 -1.29 8.90 -21.82
C PRO A 122 -1.73 7.49 -22.29
N PHE A 123 -1.01 6.87 -23.22
CA PHE A 123 -1.28 5.51 -23.71
C PHE A 123 -0.68 4.44 -22.80
N GLU A 124 0.23 4.83 -21.90
CA GLU A 124 0.79 4.00 -20.85
C GLU A 124 0.34 4.52 -19.47
N ILE A 125 0.21 3.63 -18.49
CA ILE A 125 -0.12 4.01 -17.11
C ILE A 125 1.08 4.70 -16.46
N PRO A 126 0.88 5.87 -15.81
CA PRO A 126 1.96 6.50 -15.04
C PRO A 126 2.36 5.67 -13.84
N THR A 127 3.58 5.89 -13.34
CA THR A 127 3.93 5.30 -12.04
C THR A 127 3.16 6.04 -10.96
N MET A 128 2.29 5.33 -10.24
CA MET A 128 1.49 5.91 -9.18
C MET A 128 1.73 5.20 -7.85
N ARG A 129 1.60 5.94 -6.75
CA ARG A 129 1.63 5.37 -5.42
C ARG A 129 0.70 6.10 -4.48
N PHE A 130 -0.32 5.40 -4.03
CA PHE A 130 -1.21 5.85 -2.97
C PHE A 130 -0.70 5.37 -1.61
N THR A 131 -0.65 6.26 -0.62
CA THR A 131 -0.36 5.92 0.78
C THR A 131 -1.25 6.71 1.72
N HIS A 132 -1.63 6.08 2.83
CA HIS A 132 -2.39 6.74 3.90
C HIS A 132 -1.91 6.23 5.27
N PRO A 133 -1.63 7.10 6.25
CA PRO A 133 -1.06 6.69 7.55
C PRO A 133 -1.90 5.71 8.36
N ALA A 134 -3.23 5.72 8.17
CA ALA A 134 -4.14 4.81 8.86
C ALA A 134 -4.32 3.44 8.19
N LEU A 135 -3.76 3.24 7.00
CA LEU A 135 -3.91 1.97 6.27
C LEU A 135 -2.71 1.05 6.52
N ARG A 136 -3.00 -0.24 6.68
CA ARG A 136 -1.98 -1.29 6.64
C ARG A 136 -1.48 -1.50 5.21
N PHE A 137 -0.37 -2.21 5.06
CA PHE A 137 0.22 -2.45 3.75
C PHE A 137 -0.75 -3.17 2.81
N GLU A 138 -1.50 -4.17 3.29
CA GLU A 138 -2.44 -4.95 2.49
C GLU A 138 -3.59 -4.10 1.97
N GLU A 139 -4.11 -3.21 2.82
CA GLU A 139 -5.18 -2.26 2.47
C GLU A 139 -4.67 -1.26 1.44
N ALA A 140 -3.48 -0.70 1.67
CA ALA A 140 -2.86 0.21 0.71
C ALA A 140 -2.52 -0.48 -0.62
N ALA A 141 -2.09 -1.74 -0.60
CA ALA A 141 -1.81 -2.53 -1.79
C ALA A 141 -3.09 -2.80 -2.61
N ALA A 142 -4.20 -3.10 -1.94
CA ALA A 142 -5.49 -3.26 -2.60
C ALA A 142 -5.95 -1.95 -3.26
N VAL A 143 -5.81 -0.81 -2.57
CA VAL A 143 -6.12 0.51 -3.13
C VAL A 143 -5.23 0.81 -4.34
N ASN A 144 -3.92 0.60 -4.24
CA ASN A 144 -3.00 0.82 -5.37
C ASN A 144 -3.33 -0.08 -6.56
N ARG A 145 -3.69 -1.34 -6.34
CA ARG A 145 -4.13 -2.24 -7.41
C ARG A 145 -5.41 -1.74 -8.09
N ALA A 146 -6.41 -1.35 -7.30
CA ALA A 146 -7.68 -0.82 -7.82
C ALA A 146 -7.46 0.50 -8.59
N LEU A 147 -6.63 1.39 -8.05
CA LEU A 147 -6.23 2.65 -8.68
C LEU A 147 -5.59 2.44 -10.05
N HIS A 148 -4.62 1.52 -10.16
CA HIS A 148 -3.96 1.23 -11.43
C HIS A 148 -4.90 0.53 -12.41
N ALA A 149 -5.78 -0.35 -11.93
CA ALA A 149 -6.82 -0.94 -12.78
C ALA A 149 -7.78 0.13 -13.32
N PHE A 150 -8.17 1.10 -12.50
CA PHE A 150 -8.98 2.24 -12.94
C PHE A 150 -8.23 3.07 -13.99
N ALA A 151 -6.97 3.45 -13.75
CA ALA A 151 -6.16 4.19 -14.72
C ALA A 151 -5.96 3.42 -16.05
N ALA A 152 -5.84 2.10 -16.00
CA ALA A 152 -5.77 1.25 -17.19
C ALA A 152 -6.99 1.46 -18.11
N THR A 153 -8.19 1.63 -17.54
CA THR A 153 -9.42 1.88 -18.31
C THR A 153 -9.47 3.26 -18.98
N LYS A 154 -8.56 4.16 -18.61
CA LYS A 154 -8.48 5.55 -19.07
C LYS A 154 -7.32 5.82 -20.03
N CYS A 155 -6.53 4.80 -20.33
CA CYS A 155 -5.41 4.91 -21.28
C CYS A 155 -5.92 5.39 -22.64
N GLY A 156 -5.12 6.24 -23.29
CA GLY A 156 -5.46 6.92 -24.54
C GLY A 156 -5.94 8.37 -24.36
N SER A 157 -6.17 8.81 -23.11
CA SER A 157 -6.46 10.21 -22.79
C SER A 157 -5.79 10.65 -21.49
N PRO A 158 -5.42 11.94 -21.33
CA PRO A 158 -4.96 12.49 -20.05
C PRO A 158 -5.92 12.15 -18.90
N HIS A 159 -5.45 11.45 -17.87
CA HIS A 159 -6.30 10.85 -16.83
C HIS A 159 -5.82 11.00 -15.38
N VAL A 160 -4.76 11.75 -15.10
CA VAL A 160 -4.29 12.00 -13.71
C VAL A 160 -5.36 12.72 -12.88
N ARG A 161 -6.14 13.60 -13.52
CA ARG A 161 -7.27 14.25 -12.86
C ARG A 161 -8.37 13.25 -12.48
N ASP A 162 -8.77 12.37 -13.40
CA ASP A 162 -9.75 11.32 -13.12
C ASP A 162 -9.28 10.41 -11.99
N VAL A 163 -7.99 10.05 -11.98
CA VAL A 163 -7.35 9.25 -10.92
C VAL A 163 -7.40 9.97 -9.57
N LEU A 164 -7.19 11.29 -9.54
CA LEU A 164 -7.32 12.09 -8.32
C LEU A 164 -8.78 12.13 -7.84
N GLU A 165 -9.74 12.37 -8.73
CA GLU A 165 -11.17 12.38 -8.40
C GLU A 165 -11.62 11.01 -7.86
N TRP A 166 -11.13 9.90 -8.45
CA TRP A 166 -11.34 8.54 -7.94
C TRP A 166 -10.79 8.36 -6.52
N CYS A 167 -9.60 8.92 -6.21
CA CYS A 167 -9.02 8.82 -4.88
C CYS A 167 -9.80 9.61 -3.81
N GLU A 168 -10.47 10.69 -4.22
CA GLU A 168 -11.25 11.56 -3.33
C GLU A 168 -12.70 11.11 -3.18
N GLY A 169 -13.16 10.23 -4.05
CA GLY A 169 -14.49 9.63 -4.01
C GLY A 169 -14.62 8.49 -3.00
N ASP A 170 -15.70 7.72 -3.16
CA ASP A 170 -16.04 6.59 -2.29
C ASP A 170 -15.30 5.29 -2.67
N ASP A 171 -14.56 5.28 -3.78
CA ASP A 171 -13.89 4.10 -4.30
C ASP A 171 -12.72 3.62 -3.43
N VAL A 172 -11.98 4.55 -2.81
CA VAL A 172 -10.87 4.19 -1.90
C VAL A 172 -11.41 3.45 -0.67
N PRO A 173 -12.42 3.97 0.05
CA PRO A 173 -13.09 3.22 1.11
C PRO A 173 -13.63 1.86 0.65
N GLU A 174 -14.25 1.77 -0.53
CA GLU A 174 -14.75 0.51 -1.06
C GLU A 174 -13.62 -0.51 -1.28
N ALA A 175 -12.50 -0.07 -1.85
CA ALA A 175 -11.32 -0.92 -2.05
C ALA A 175 -10.72 -1.39 -0.71
N VAL A 176 -10.71 -0.53 0.31
CA VAL A 176 -10.26 -0.88 1.67
C VAL A 176 -11.19 -1.91 2.32
N GLU A 177 -12.52 -1.71 2.26
CA GLU A 177 -13.47 -2.67 2.83
C GLU A 177 -13.41 -4.02 2.11
N ARG A 178 -13.32 -4.03 0.77
CA ARG A 178 -13.12 -5.26 -0.01
C ARG A 178 -11.85 -5.99 0.41
N ALA A 179 -10.76 -5.27 0.70
CA ALA A 179 -9.52 -5.87 1.21
C ALA A 179 -9.70 -6.46 2.63
N ARG A 180 -10.44 -5.77 3.49
CA ARG A 180 -10.76 -6.25 4.85
C ARG A 180 -11.65 -7.48 4.82
N GLU A 181 -12.64 -7.52 3.95
CA GLU A 181 -13.50 -8.68 3.72
C GLU A 181 -12.71 -9.88 3.22
N ALA A 182 -11.82 -9.68 2.25
CA ALA A 182 -10.95 -10.73 1.74
C ALA A 182 -10.05 -11.30 2.86
N ALA A 183 -9.47 -10.45 3.70
CA ALA A 183 -8.67 -10.88 4.84
C ALA A 183 -9.51 -11.65 5.87
N ARG A 184 -10.74 -11.21 6.17
CA ARG A 184 -11.67 -11.95 7.06
C ARG A 184 -12.04 -13.32 6.49
N ALA A 185 -12.31 -13.39 5.19
CA ALA A 185 -12.63 -14.64 4.50
C ALA A 185 -11.44 -15.62 4.54
N GLU A 186 -10.21 -15.11 4.42
CA GLU A 186 -9.00 -15.93 4.49
C GLU A 186 -8.78 -16.52 5.90
N VAL A 187 -9.05 -15.74 6.95
CA VAL A 187 -9.00 -16.21 8.35
C VAL A 187 -10.07 -17.27 8.61
N LEU A 188 -11.30 -17.07 8.11
CA LEU A 188 -12.39 -18.04 8.24
C LEU A 188 -12.11 -19.32 7.45
N GLY A 189 -11.54 -19.22 6.25
CA GLY A 189 -11.12 -20.37 5.44
C GLY A 189 -9.95 -21.15 6.06
N ALA A 190 -9.04 -20.47 6.76
CA ALA A 190 -7.96 -21.12 7.52
C ALA A 190 -8.46 -21.86 8.77
N SER A 191 -9.62 -21.47 9.32
CA SER A 191 -10.25 -22.13 10.48
C SER A 191 -11.12 -23.35 10.11
N GLY A 192 -11.39 -23.58 8.83
CA GLY A 192 -12.33 -24.61 8.35
C GLY A 192 -11.83 -25.37 7.12
N GLY A 193 -10.63 -25.97 7.18
CA GLY A 193 -10.05 -26.60 5.99
C GLY A 193 -8.96 -27.62 6.25
N GLY A 194 -9.26 -28.67 7.02
CA GLY A 194 -8.51 -29.92 6.93
C GLY A 194 -8.97 -30.69 5.70
N GLY A 195 -8.23 -30.62 4.60
CA GLY A 195 -8.55 -31.38 3.38
C GLY A 195 -7.74 -30.90 2.18
N GLY A 196 -6.82 -31.75 1.72
CA GLY A 196 -5.82 -31.42 0.71
C GLY A 196 -6.35 -31.17 -0.70
N GLY A 197 -5.47 -30.63 -1.53
CA GLY A 197 -5.69 -30.44 -2.96
C GLY A 197 -4.67 -29.46 -3.54
N GLU A 198 -3.55 -30.00 -4.02
CA GLU A 198 -2.53 -29.27 -4.78
C GLU A 198 -3.11 -28.68 -6.07
N THR A 199 -2.74 -27.44 -6.42
CA THR A 199 -1.97 -27.10 -7.64
C THR A 199 -1.84 -25.58 -7.84
N GLY A 200 -0.61 -25.12 -8.07
CA GLY A 200 -0.31 -23.89 -8.82
C GLY A 200 -0.13 -22.58 -8.02
N GLY A 201 1.11 -22.24 -7.65
CA GLY A 201 1.44 -20.89 -7.15
C GLY A 201 2.66 -20.79 -6.23
N GLY A 202 3.74 -21.51 -6.55
CA GLY A 202 4.82 -21.86 -5.62
C GLY A 202 5.75 -20.74 -5.12
N HIS A 203 5.50 -19.45 -5.34
CA HIS A 203 6.36 -18.39 -4.79
C HIS A 203 5.69 -17.53 -3.72
N LEU A 204 4.44 -17.12 -3.92
CA LEU A 204 3.66 -16.32 -2.98
C LEU A 204 3.19 -17.13 -1.76
N ALA A 205 2.86 -18.41 -1.95
CA ALA A 205 2.48 -19.30 -0.85
C ALA A 205 3.64 -19.57 0.12
N ARG A 206 4.89 -19.57 -0.37
CA ARG A 206 6.09 -19.79 0.45
C ARG A 206 6.54 -18.54 1.21
N THR A 207 6.30 -17.33 0.68
CA THR A 207 6.59 -16.08 1.40
C THR A 207 5.51 -15.77 2.44
N LEU A 208 4.22 -16.02 2.14
CA LEU A 208 3.14 -15.90 3.11
C LEU A 208 3.23 -16.95 4.24
N SER A 209 3.66 -18.18 3.95
CA SER A 209 3.89 -19.19 4.99
C SER A 209 4.97 -18.77 5.99
N LYS A 210 6.02 -18.04 5.54
CA LYS A 210 7.07 -17.54 6.44
C LYS A 210 6.59 -16.40 7.35
N LEU A 211 5.65 -15.56 6.90
CA LEU A 211 5.01 -14.53 7.72
C LEU A 211 4.01 -15.13 8.73
N ARG A 212 3.30 -16.21 8.36
CA ARG A 212 2.41 -16.91 9.29
C ARG A 212 3.12 -17.69 10.39
N PHE A 213 4.37 -18.11 10.17
CA PHE A 213 5.21 -18.68 11.23
C PHE A 213 5.71 -17.62 12.22
N SER A 214 5.86 -16.36 11.81
CA SER A 214 6.19 -15.27 12.75
C SER A 214 5.00 -14.80 13.57
N ASP A 215 3.79 -14.75 13.00
CA ASP A 215 2.59 -14.37 13.75
C ASP A 215 2.19 -15.46 14.76
N LYS A 216 2.26 -16.74 14.38
CA LYS A 216 2.01 -17.84 15.32
C LYS A 216 3.05 -17.90 16.45
N ALA A 217 4.30 -17.49 16.19
CA ALA A 217 5.31 -17.40 17.23
C ALA A 217 5.09 -16.20 18.17
N ALA A 218 4.49 -15.10 17.67
CA ALA A 218 4.12 -13.95 18.50
C ALA A 218 2.90 -14.26 19.37
N ASP A 219 1.87 -14.93 18.82
CA ASP A 219 0.70 -15.37 19.58
C ASP A 219 1.09 -16.39 20.68
N ASP A 220 1.98 -17.35 20.38
CA ASP A 220 2.48 -18.32 21.35
C ASP A 220 3.38 -17.67 22.44
N GLU A 221 3.97 -16.49 22.17
CA GLU A 221 4.79 -15.74 23.13
C GLU A 221 3.93 -14.82 24.02
N GLU A 222 2.86 -14.26 23.49
CA GLU A 222 1.87 -13.48 24.26
C GLU A 222 1.08 -14.37 25.23
N GLU A 223 0.66 -15.57 24.81
CA GLU A 223 -0.02 -16.54 25.69
C GLU A 223 0.91 -17.02 26.83
N ARG A 224 2.21 -17.22 26.55
CA ARG A 224 3.21 -17.54 27.58
C ARG A 224 3.50 -16.37 28.51
N ALA A 225 3.44 -15.13 28.02
CA ALA A 225 3.62 -13.93 28.83
C ALA A 225 2.42 -13.71 29.78
N GLU A 226 1.19 -13.96 29.33
CA GLU A 226 0.00 -13.93 30.17
C GLU A 226 0.00 -15.04 31.22
N ALA A 227 0.39 -16.26 30.83
CA ALA A 227 0.54 -17.39 31.77
C ALA A 227 1.59 -17.08 32.85
N ARG A 228 2.72 -16.46 32.50
CA ARG A 228 3.75 -16.02 33.45
C ARG A 228 3.26 -14.89 34.37
N ARG A 229 2.50 -13.93 33.85
CA ARG A 229 1.91 -12.86 34.69
C ARG A 229 0.90 -13.42 35.69
N LYS A 230 0.08 -14.39 35.28
CA LYS A 230 -0.88 -15.05 36.17
C LYS A 230 -0.18 -15.87 37.26
N GLN A 231 0.89 -16.61 36.92
CA GLN A 231 1.71 -17.31 37.91
C GLN A 231 2.38 -16.36 38.89
N LEU A 232 2.90 -15.22 38.44
CA LEU A 232 3.51 -14.21 39.32
C LEU A 232 2.48 -13.62 40.29
N MET A 233 1.25 -13.35 39.86
CA MET A 233 0.19 -12.88 40.75
C MET A 233 -0.21 -13.94 41.78
N GLU A 234 -0.25 -15.22 41.41
CA GLU A 234 -0.58 -16.30 42.35
C GLU A 234 0.55 -16.53 43.38
N ILE A 235 1.81 -16.41 42.97
CA ILE A 235 2.96 -16.45 43.88
C ILE A 235 2.91 -15.27 44.85
N ASN A 236 2.67 -14.05 44.34
CA ASN A 236 2.60 -12.86 45.18
C ASN A 236 1.43 -12.93 46.18
N ALA A 237 0.27 -13.46 45.76
CA ALA A 237 -0.87 -13.67 46.65
C ALA A 237 -0.59 -14.74 47.72
N ARG A 238 0.18 -15.79 47.40
CA ARG A 238 0.62 -16.79 48.39
C ARG A 238 1.66 -16.23 49.35
N GLU A 239 2.57 -15.38 48.88
CA GLU A 239 3.55 -14.70 49.73
C GLU A 239 2.88 -13.68 50.66
N GLU A 240 1.86 -12.94 50.19
CA GLU A 240 1.05 -12.05 51.02
C GLU A 240 0.23 -12.83 52.07
N ALA A 241 -0.36 -13.98 51.70
CA ALA A 241 -1.06 -14.85 52.64
C ALA A 241 -0.12 -15.48 53.67
N ALA A 242 1.10 -15.87 53.27
CA ALA A 242 2.13 -16.40 54.17
C ALA A 242 2.69 -15.30 55.09
N ALA A 243 2.86 -14.07 54.60
CA ALA A 243 3.26 -12.93 55.41
C ALA A 243 2.17 -12.52 56.42
N ALA A 244 0.89 -12.60 56.04
CA ALA A 244 -0.24 -12.39 56.94
C ALA A 244 -0.35 -13.47 58.02
N ALA A 245 -0.09 -14.73 57.68
CA ALA A 245 -0.03 -15.83 58.65
C ALA A 245 1.17 -15.70 59.61
N ALA A 246 2.35 -15.31 59.12
CA ALA A 246 3.54 -15.06 59.93
C ALA A 246 3.39 -13.83 60.86
N ALA A 247 2.57 -12.84 60.47
CA ALA A 247 2.22 -11.71 61.31
C ALA A 247 1.23 -12.09 62.44
N ALA A 248 0.40 -13.11 62.23
CA ALA A 248 -0.54 -13.62 63.24
C ALA A 248 0.11 -14.54 64.29
N GLU A 249 1.26 -15.14 63.98
CA GLU A 249 2.01 -16.03 64.90
C GLU A 249 3.08 -15.31 65.75
N ARG A 250 3.18 -13.98 65.73
CA ARG A 250 4.05 -13.26 66.68
C ARG A 250 3.36 -13.18 68.06
N PRO A 251 3.80 -13.95 69.09
CA PRO A 251 3.28 -13.73 70.43
C PRO A 251 3.75 -12.35 70.91
N SER A 252 2.80 -11.56 71.42
CA SER A 252 3.10 -10.36 72.18
C SER A 252 4.00 -10.73 73.37
N SER A 253 5.21 -10.19 73.40
CA SER A 253 6.07 -10.11 74.59
C SER A 253 6.44 -8.66 74.82
#